data_AF-A7STI7-F1
#
_entry.id   AF-A7STI7-F1
#
_cell.length_a   1.000
_cell.length_b   1.000
_cell.length_c   1.000
_cell.angle_alpha   90.00
_cell.angle_beta   90.00
_cell.angle_gamma   90.00
#
_symmetry.space_group_name_H-M   'P 1'
#
loop_
_entity.id
_entity.type
_entity.pdbx_description
1 polymer ?
#
loop_
_entity_poly.entity_id
_entity_poly.type
_entity_poly.pdbx_seq_one_letter_code
_entity_poly.pdbx_strand_id
1 'polypeptide(L)'
;MHHGSHHKMAFKAVFSPPPRETPPFRRYCDVDTKLLSEESELQYCDVDTKLLSEESELQYCDVDTKLLSEESELQYCDVDIKLLLEESELQYCDVDTKLLLEESELQYCDVDTKLLSEESESQYCDVDIKLLLEESELQYCDVDIKLLSEESELQYCDVDIKLLSEESKLQYCDVDIKLLLEESELQYCDVDIKLLSEESELQYCDVDIKLLSKESELQYSDVDTKLLLEESELQYCDVDTKLLSEESELQYCDVDTRLLSEESELQYCDLDTKLLSEESELQYCDVDIKLLSEASELQYCDVDTKLLSKESELQYCDVDTKLLLEESELQYCDVDTKLLSEESELQYCGVDTKLLSEESELQYCDVDTKLLLEESELQYCDVDTKLLSEASELQYCDLSQLFLDKNCGFDPFSRYS
;
A
#
# COMPACT_ATOMS: atom_id res chain seq x y z
N MET A 1 -4.57 -50.71 16.23
CA MET A 1 -5.18 -52.07 16.30
C MET A 1 -4.18 -53.22 16.36
N HIS A 2 -3.90 -53.82 15.18
CA HIS A 2 -2.99 -54.94 15.08
C HIS A 2 -3.36 -56.12 15.99
N HIS A 3 -2.45 -56.50 16.90
CA HIS A 3 -2.81 -57.23 18.12
C HIS A 3 -1.77 -57.00 19.22
N GLY A 4 -2.04 -56.08 20.15
CA GLY A 4 -1.23 -55.85 21.37
C GLY A 4 -0.83 -57.16 22.08
N SER A 5 0.49 -57.39 22.19
CA SER A 5 1.10 -58.70 22.50
C SER A 5 0.59 -59.37 23.80
N HIS A 6 0.98 -58.91 25.00
CA HIS A 6 2.06 -57.96 25.30
C HIS A 6 3.30 -58.73 25.81
N HIS A 7 4.49 -58.29 25.40
CA HIS A 7 5.53 -59.25 24.99
C HIS A 7 6.50 -59.74 26.10
N LYS A 8 5.98 -60.43 27.14
CA LYS A 8 6.62 -61.33 28.16
C LYS A 8 8.09 -61.05 28.62
N MET A 9 8.50 -60.96 29.89
CA MET A 9 7.91 -61.15 31.24
C MET A 9 6.59 -60.43 31.52
N ALA A 10 5.96 -60.69 32.67
CA ALA A 10 4.74 -59.98 33.08
C ALA A 10 5.06 -58.61 33.73
N PHE A 11 4.46 -57.55 33.20
CA PHE A 11 4.18 -56.31 33.93
C PHE A 11 2.66 -56.06 33.92
N LYS A 12 2.14 -55.55 35.05
CA LYS A 12 0.70 -55.55 35.35
C LYS A 12 0.34 -54.63 36.53
N ALA A 13 -0.23 -53.46 36.25
CA ALA A 13 -0.93 -52.60 37.23
C ALA A 13 -2.40 -53.07 37.41
N VAL A 14 -3.10 -52.78 38.52
CA VAL A 14 -4.53 -53.19 38.73
C VAL A 14 -5.25 -52.53 39.94
N PHE A 15 -6.44 -51.96 39.69
CA PHE A 15 -7.54 -51.64 40.66
C PHE A 15 -7.24 -50.49 41.67
N SER A 16 -8.20 -49.89 42.40
CA SER A 16 -9.63 -50.18 42.71
C SER A 16 -10.31 -48.91 43.34
N PRO A 17 -11.65 -48.79 43.53
CA PRO A 17 -12.72 -49.79 43.31
C PRO A 17 -14.04 -49.29 42.65
N PRO A 18 -14.80 -50.16 41.95
CA PRO A 18 -16.15 -49.83 41.45
C PRO A 18 -17.23 -49.82 42.56
N PRO A 19 -18.18 -48.85 42.60
CA PRO A 19 -19.12 -48.68 43.72
C PRO A 19 -20.50 -49.37 43.57
N ARG A 20 -21.00 -49.55 42.34
CA ARG A 20 -22.18 -50.34 41.92
C ARG A 20 -21.89 -50.89 40.51
N GLU A 21 -22.54 -51.97 40.09
CA GLU A 21 -22.02 -52.88 39.05
C GLU A 21 -22.41 -52.50 37.58
N THR A 22 -21.44 -52.42 36.61
CA THR A 22 -21.46 -53.03 35.23
C THR A 22 -20.25 -52.76 34.26
N PRO A 23 -20.26 -52.01 33.10
CA PRO A 23 -19.67 -52.55 31.82
C PRO A 23 -18.86 -51.62 30.84
N PRO A 24 -18.14 -52.16 29.79
CA PRO A 24 -18.06 -51.55 28.43
C PRO A 24 -16.64 -51.34 27.79
N PHE A 25 -16.59 -51.08 26.45
CA PHE A 25 -15.45 -50.77 25.53
C PHE A 25 -14.81 -49.37 25.60
N ARG A 26 -15.23 -48.50 26.53
CA ARG A 26 -14.51 -47.25 26.80
C ARG A 26 -13.22 -47.60 27.53
N ARG A 27 -12.06 -47.47 26.90
CA ARG A 27 -10.76 -47.72 27.52
C ARG A 27 -10.29 -46.50 28.30
N TYR A 28 -11.00 -46.17 29.39
CA TYR A 28 -10.45 -45.25 30.39
C TYR A 28 -9.08 -45.76 30.85
N CYS A 29 -8.04 -44.93 30.69
CA CYS A 29 -6.68 -45.28 31.07
C CYS A 29 -5.92 -44.07 31.62
N ASP A 30 -5.81 -44.01 32.95
CA ASP A 30 -4.81 -43.22 33.67
C ASP A 30 -3.40 -43.83 33.48
N VAL A 31 -2.37 -43.02 33.20
CA VAL A 31 -0.99 -43.51 32.93
C VAL A 31 0.09 -42.64 33.61
N ASP A 32 0.26 -42.81 34.94
CA ASP A 32 1.10 -42.01 35.85
C ASP A 32 2.60 -41.80 35.48
N THR A 33 3.14 -42.50 34.46
CA THR A 33 4.62 -42.61 34.31
C THR A 33 5.22 -42.69 32.90
N LYS A 34 4.62 -43.45 31.96
CA LYS A 34 5.02 -43.54 30.54
C LYS A 34 4.18 -44.55 29.76
N LEU A 35 3.68 -44.18 28.57
CA LEU A 35 3.26 -45.12 27.53
C LEU A 35 4.40 -45.41 26.52
N LEU A 36 4.36 -46.60 25.92
CA LEU A 36 5.23 -47.06 24.83
C LEU A 36 4.40 -48.01 23.95
N SER A 37 4.11 -47.58 22.73
CA SER A 37 3.34 -48.29 21.69
C SER A 37 4.21 -48.57 20.46
N GLU A 38 3.77 -49.54 19.66
CA GLU A 38 3.99 -49.54 18.21
C GLU A 38 2.76 -48.75 17.67
N GLU A 39 1.59 -49.40 17.61
CA GLU A 39 0.27 -48.78 17.40
C GLU A 39 -0.43 -48.41 18.74
N SER A 40 -1.10 -47.25 18.85
CA SER A 40 -2.00 -46.88 19.98
C SER A 40 -3.36 -46.31 19.57
N GLU A 41 -4.43 -47.08 19.79
CA GLU A 41 -5.82 -46.59 19.81
C GLU A 41 -6.25 -46.33 21.28
N LEU A 42 -6.42 -45.06 21.67
CA LEU A 42 -6.87 -44.65 23.01
C LEU A 42 -8.12 -43.75 22.93
N GLN A 43 -9.01 -43.90 23.93
CA GLN A 43 -10.23 -43.10 24.02
C GLN A 43 -10.58 -42.85 25.50
N TYR A 44 -10.60 -41.58 25.91
CA TYR A 44 -10.60 -41.14 27.32
C TYR A 44 -9.31 -41.55 28.04
N CYS A 45 -8.21 -40.81 27.82
CA CYS A 45 -6.90 -41.12 28.39
C CYS A 45 -6.20 -39.93 29.08
N ASP A 46 -5.68 -40.16 30.28
CA ASP A 46 -5.06 -39.14 31.13
C ASP A 46 -3.57 -39.55 31.32
N VAL A 47 -2.60 -38.75 30.88
CA VAL A 47 -1.19 -39.19 30.72
C VAL A 47 -0.17 -38.19 31.30
N ASP A 48 0.01 -38.24 32.64
CA ASP A 48 0.85 -37.37 33.50
C ASP A 48 2.29 -37.02 33.03
N THR A 49 2.86 -37.75 32.07
CA THR A 49 4.34 -37.89 31.98
C THR A 49 4.98 -38.09 30.62
N LYS A 50 4.51 -39.04 29.79
CA LYS A 50 4.92 -39.19 28.39
C LYS A 50 4.12 -40.23 27.59
N LEU A 51 3.65 -39.86 26.40
CA LEU A 51 3.27 -40.78 25.34
C LEU A 51 4.42 -40.96 24.31
N LEU A 52 4.48 -42.15 23.71
CA LEU A 52 5.41 -42.54 22.63
C LEU A 52 4.75 -43.63 21.80
N SER A 53 4.50 -43.38 20.52
CA SER A 53 4.06 -44.38 19.55
C SER A 53 4.92 -44.32 18.28
N GLU A 54 4.65 -45.23 17.36
CA GLU A 54 4.96 -45.07 15.93
C GLU A 54 3.68 -44.50 15.26
N GLU A 55 2.52 -45.17 15.44
CA GLU A 55 1.17 -44.71 15.02
C GLU A 55 0.26 -44.40 16.24
N SER A 56 -0.49 -43.28 16.25
CA SER A 56 -1.50 -42.99 17.28
C SER A 56 -2.87 -42.52 16.74
N GLU A 57 -3.95 -43.12 17.23
CA GLU A 57 -5.32 -42.58 17.19
C GLU A 57 -5.72 -42.19 18.64
N LEU A 58 -5.79 -40.88 18.96
CA LEU A 58 -6.20 -40.40 20.28
C LEU A 58 -7.51 -39.60 20.21
N GLN A 59 -8.47 -39.94 21.09
CA GLN A 59 -9.74 -39.23 21.18
C GLN A 59 -10.17 -38.94 22.63
N TYR A 60 -10.34 -37.67 23.00
CA TYR A 60 -10.52 -37.20 24.39
C TYR A 60 -9.34 -37.63 25.26
N CYS A 61 -8.21 -36.91 25.18
CA CYS A 61 -7.01 -37.25 25.95
C CYS A 61 -6.22 -36.02 26.45
N ASP A 62 -5.82 -36.08 27.72
CA ASP A 62 -5.14 -35.00 28.45
C ASP A 62 -3.67 -35.43 28.70
N VAL A 63 -2.68 -34.60 28.34
CA VAL A 63 -1.24 -34.99 28.34
C VAL A 63 -0.32 -33.90 28.92
N ASP A 64 -0.19 -33.86 30.26
CA ASP A 64 0.53 -32.88 31.11
C ASP A 64 1.97 -32.46 30.69
N THR A 65 2.59 -33.11 29.72
CA THR A 65 4.07 -33.23 29.66
C THR A 65 4.67 -33.43 28.29
N LYS A 66 4.39 -34.56 27.62
CA LYS A 66 4.88 -34.79 26.25
C LYS A 66 4.18 -35.90 25.48
N LEU A 67 3.68 -35.57 24.29
CA LEU A 67 3.37 -36.52 23.22
C LEU A 67 4.58 -36.68 22.26
N LEU A 68 4.71 -37.85 21.65
CA LEU A 68 5.47 -38.10 20.41
C LEU A 68 4.82 -39.25 19.63
N SER A 69 4.77 -39.12 18.32
CA SER A 69 4.53 -40.18 17.34
C SER A 69 5.34 -39.89 16.09
N GLU A 70 5.34 -40.82 15.14
CA GLU A 70 5.77 -40.58 13.75
C GLU A 70 4.51 -40.10 12.99
N GLU A 71 3.45 -40.92 12.91
CA GLU A 71 2.11 -40.54 12.40
C GLU A 71 1.09 -40.36 13.57
N SER A 72 0.14 -39.40 13.51
CA SER A 72 -1.02 -39.36 14.44
C SER A 72 -2.28 -38.61 13.96
N GLU A 73 -3.44 -39.19 14.29
CA GLU A 73 -4.76 -38.53 14.35
C GLU A 73 -5.08 -38.13 15.81
N LEU A 74 -5.27 -36.83 16.10
CA LEU A 74 -5.62 -36.30 17.42
C LEU A 74 -6.97 -35.57 17.39
N GLN A 75 -7.92 -35.96 18.25
CA GLN A 75 -9.24 -35.30 18.33
C GLN A 75 -9.70 -35.04 19.77
N TYR A 76 -9.98 -33.78 20.13
CA TYR A 76 -10.25 -33.35 21.51
C TYR A 76 -9.09 -33.72 22.45
N CYS A 77 -7.95 -33.02 22.33
CA CYS A 77 -6.74 -33.34 23.10
C CYS A 77 -6.03 -32.10 23.66
N ASP A 78 -5.69 -32.12 24.95
CA ASP A 78 -5.11 -31.00 25.70
C ASP A 78 -3.65 -31.36 26.08
N VAL A 79 -2.65 -30.49 25.81
CA VAL A 79 -1.21 -30.86 25.92
C VAL A 79 -0.33 -29.75 26.55
N ASP A 80 -0.28 -29.68 27.89
CA ASP A 80 0.35 -28.61 28.70
C ASP A 80 1.80 -28.22 28.37
N ILE A 81 2.64 -29.12 27.84
CA ILE A 81 4.12 -28.91 27.82
C ILE A 81 4.80 -29.15 26.47
N LYS A 82 4.41 -30.17 25.70
CA LYS A 82 4.99 -30.40 24.37
C LYS A 82 4.31 -31.47 23.49
N LEU A 83 4.07 -31.09 22.24
CA LEU A 83 3.88 -32.00 21.11
C LEU A 83 5.19 -32.13 20.28
N LEU A 84 5.50 -33.32 19.74
CA LEU A 84 6.07 -33.42 18.38
C LEU A 84 5.32 -34.51 17.61
N LEU A 85 5.15 -34.32 16.31
CA LEU A 85 4.79 -35.36 15.32
C LEU A 85 5.70 -35.17 14.09
N GLU A 86 5.72 -36.16 13.19
CA GLU A 86 6.34 -36.03 11.86
C GLU A 86 5.21 -35.73 10.86
N GLU A 87 4.24 -36.63 10.69
CA GLU A 87 2.97 -36.42 9.95
C GLU A 87 1.76 -36.35 10.90
N SER A 88 0.77 -35.45 10.67
CA SER A 88 -0.31 -35.22 11.64
C SER A 88 -1.63 -34.59 11.17
N GLU A 89 -2.76 -35.10 11.70
CA GLU A 89 -4.09 -34.44 11.69
C GLU A 89 -4.48 -34.06 13.14
N LEU A 90 -4.75 -32.79 13.43
CA LEU A 90 -5.21 -32.30 14.74
C LEU A 90 -6.55 -31.58 14.64
N GLN A 91 -7.53 -31.98 15.46
CA GLN A 91 -8.85 -31.36 15.48
C GLN A 91 -9.40 -31.13 16.90
N TYR A 92 -9.70 -29.87 17.27
CA TYR A 92 -10.02 -29.47 18.65
C TYR A 92 -8.87 -29.84 19.61
N CYS A 93 -7.75 -29.13 19.53
CA CYS A 93 -6.54 -29.42 20.33
C CYS A 93 -5.88 -28.16 20.90
N ASP A 94 -5.62 -28.17 22.21
CA ASP A 94 -5.11 -27.01 22.98
C ASP A 94 -3.66 -27.31 23.44
N VAL A 95 -2.70 -26.40 23.22
CA VAL A 95 -1.25 -26.66 23.44
C VAL A 95 -0.50 -25.45 24.07
N ASP A 96 -0.51 -25.33 25.41
CA ASP A 96 0.01 -24.21 26.22
C ASP A 96 1.44 -23.69 25.93
N THR A 97 2.29 -24.44 25.22
CA THR A 97 3.75 -24.34 25.41
C THR A 97 4.64 -24.65 24.21
N LYS A 98 4.34 -25.71 23.44
CA LYS A 98 5.01 -25.97 22.15
C LYS A 98 4.34 -27.05 21.29
N LEU A 99 3.86 -26.63 20.13
CA LEU A 99 3.63 -27.47 18.95
C LEU A 99 4.92 -27.55 18.10
N LEU A 100 5.09 -28.67 17.37
CA LEU A 100 6.25 -28.95 16.54
C LEU A 100 5.93 -30.13 15.61
N LEU A 101 5.76 -29.89 14.33
CA LEU A 101 5.34 -30.88 13.33
C LEU A 101 6.39 -30.85 12.19
N GLU A 102 6.37 -31.81 11.26
CA GLU A 102 7.09 -31.67 9.98
C GLU A 102 6.04 -31.31 8.91
N GLU A 103 5.03 -32.18 8.71
CA GLU A 103 3.82 -31.95 7.91
C GLU A 103 2.55 -31.95 8.81
N SER A 104 1.53 -31.10 8.52
CA SER A 104 0.34 -31.01 9.39
C SER A 104 -0.94 -30.38 8.80
N GLU A 105 -2.10 -30.98 9.14
CA GLU A 105 -3.44 -30.37 9.05
C GLU A 105 -3.94 -29.98 10.45
N LEU A 106 -4.24 -28.70 10.69
CA LEU A 106 -4.75 -28.17 11.96
C LEU A 106 -6.17 -27.59 11.81
N GLN A 107 -7.12 -28.00 12.67
CA GLN A 107 -8.48 -27.46 12.65
C GLN A 107 -9.10 -27.25 14.04
N TYR A 108 -9.44 -26.00 14.40
CA TYR A 108 -9.83 -25.61 15.77
C TYR A 108 -8.72 -25.95 16.78
N CYS A 109 -7.58 -25.26 16.71
CA CYS A 109 -6.42 -25.54 17.55
C CYS A 109 -5.79 -24.26 18.14
N ASP A 110 -5.60 -24.23 19.46
CA ASP A 110 -5.16 -23.06 20.22
C ASP A 110 -3.73 -23.29 20.77
N VAL A 111 -2.80 -22.34 20.58
CA VAL A 111 -1.37 -22.53 20.90
C VAL A 111 -0.72 -21.28 21.56
N ASP A 112 -0.96 -21.11 22.88
CA ASP A 112 -0.50 -20.04 23.82
C ASP A 112 0.93 -19.45 23.66
N THR A 113 1.84 -20.06 22.89
CA THR A 113 3.27 -19.74 22.97
C THR A 113 4.12 -20.02 21.74
N LYS A 114 4.00 -21.20 21.11
CA LYS A 114 4.79 -21.50 19.90
C LYS A 114 4.29 -22.68 19.07
N LEU A 115 3.98 -22.35 17.82
CA LEU A 115 3.90 -23.29 16.70
C LEU A 115 5.25 -23.43 15.97
N LEU A 116 5.47 -24.58 15.35
CA LEU A 116 6.55 -24.90 14.41
C LEU A 116 6.07 -26.01 13.48
N SER A 117 6.20 -25.83 12.17
CA SER A 117 6.36 -26.95 11.23
C SER A 117 7.24 -26.53 10.06
N GLU A 118 7.45 -27.44 9.12
CA GLU A 118 8.04 -27.14 7.82
C GLU A 118 6.88 -26.82 6.84
N GLU A 119 5.84 -27.65 6.78
CA GLU A 119 4.59 -27.43 6.03
C GLU A 119 3.34 -27.44 6.98
N SER A 120 2.33 -26.59 6.73
CA SER A 120 1.02 -26.73 7.40
C SER A 120 -0.16 -26.08 6.67
N GLU A 121 -1.29 -26.79 6.61
CA GLU A 121 -2.63 -26.22 6.42
C GLU A 121 -3.28 -25.97 7.79
N SER A 122 -3.75 -24.74 8.07
CA SER A 122 -4.42 -24.40 9.34
C SER A 122 -5.76 -23.68 9.14
N GLN A 123 -6.79 -24.10 9.87
CA GLN A 123 -8.13 -23.51 9.79
C GLN A 123 -8.78 -23.31 11.18
N TYR A 124 -9.17 -22.08 11.53
CA TYR A 124 -9.64 -21.72 12.88
C TYR A 124 -8.56 -22.05 13.93
N CYS A 125 -7.45 -21.30 13.97
CA CYS A 125 -6.33 -21.58 14.88
C CYS A 125 -5.73 -20.27 15.46
N ASP A 126 -5.57 -20.23 16.78
CA ASP A 126 -5.18 -19.02 17.53
C ASP A 126 -3.77 -19.21 18.15
N VAL A 127 -2.85 -18.24 18.01
CA VAL A 127 -1.43 -18.41 18.40
C VAL A 127 -0.81 -17.17 19.09
N ASP A 128 -1.10 -16.97 20.39
CA ASP A 128 -0.73 -15.85 21.29
C ASP A 128 0.70 -15.26 21.18
N ILE A 129 1.70 -16.01 20.69
CA ILE A 129 3.10 -15.56 20.76
C ILE A 129 3.90 -15.80 19.48
N LYS A 130 3.83 -16.98 18.85
CA LYS A 130 4.75 -17.26 17.74
C LYS A 130 4.43 -18.43 16.80
N LEU A 131 4.16 -18.07 15.54
CA LEU A 131 4.39 -18.95 14.37
C LEU A 131 5.88 -18.98 13.96
N LEU A 132 6.39 -20.13 13.50
CA LEU A 132 7.35 -20.20 12.39
C LEU A 132 6.89 -21.35 11.50
N LEU A 133 6.85 -21.13 10.19
CA LEU A 133 6.60 -22.11 9.13
C LEU A 133 7.68 -21.94 8.05
N GLU A 134 7.83 -22.91 7.14
CA GLU A 134 8.63 -22.75 5.91
C GLU A 134 7.64 -22.39 4.78
N GLU A 135 6.69 -23.29 4.50
CA GLU A 135 5.53 -23.10 3.60
C GLU A 135 4.21 -23.14 4.42
N SER A 136 3.17 -22.38 4.03
CA SER A 136 1.94 -22.27 4.85
C SER A 136 0.66 -21.77 4.14
N GLU A 137 -0.47 -22.44 4.42
CA GLU A 137 -1.83 -21.96 4.13
C GLU A 137 -2.61 -21.78 5.45
N LEU A 138 -2.99 -20.54 5.82
CA LEU A 138 -3.77 -20.26 7.04
C LEU A 138 -5.11 -19.59 6.70
N GLN A 139 -6.20 -20.07 7.30
CA GLN A 139 -7.54 -19.53 7.07
C GLN A 139 -8.32 -19.35 8.39
N TYR A 140 -8.85 -18.15 8.67
CA TYR A 140 -9.47 -17.82 9.97
C TYR A 140 -8.50 -18.06 11.14
N CYS A 141 -7.37 -17.35 11.19
CA CYS A 141 -6.31 -17.58 12.20
C CYS A 141 -5.76 -16.28 12.79
N ASP A 142 -5.68 -16.20 14.12
CA ASP A 142 -5.29 -15.00 14.87
C ASP A 142 -3.88 -15.19 15.49
N VAL A 143 -2.97 -14.21 15.34
CA VAL A 143 -1.55 -14.35 15.76
C VAL A 143 -0.97 -13.08 16.42
N ASP A 144 -1.36 -12.82 17.69
CA ASP A 144 -1.02 -11.62 18.49
C ASP A 144 0.38 -11.02 18.20
N ILE A 145 1.44 -11.83 18.41
CA ILE A 145 2.81 -11.30 18.57
C ILE A 145 3.66 -11.46 17.31
N LYS A 146 3.62 -12.62 16.63
CA LYS A 146 4.49 -12.84 15.47
C LYS A 146 4.17 -14.03 14.56
N LEU A 147 3.90 -13.73 13.29
CA LEU A 147 4.06 -14.65 12.16
C LEU A 147 5.50 -14.61 11.59
N LEU A 148 5.92 -15.73 11.02
CA LEU A 148 7.15 -15.86 10.24
C LEU A 148 7.05 -17.09 9.33
N SER A 149 7.29 -16.89 8.05
CA SER A 149 7.26 -17.86 6.97
C SER A 149 8.44 -17.63 6.02
N GLU A 150 8.69 -18.54 5.07
CA GLU A 150 9.42 -18.24 3.84
C GLU A 150 8.38 -17.97 2.72
N GLU A 151 7.37 -18.85 2.59
CA GLU A 151 6.16 -18.66 1.78
C GLU A 151 4.87 -18.73 2.65
N SER A 152 3.86 -17.88 2.38
CA SER A 152 2.55 -17.94 3.06
C SER A 152 1.36 -17.40 2.27
N GLU A 153 0.26 -18.14 2.24
CA GLU A 153 -1.07 -17.65 1.82
C GLU A 153 -1.99 -17.54 3.04
N LEU A 154 -2.43 -16.30 3.36
CA LEU A 154 -3.30 -16.01 4.51
C LEU A 154 -4.67 -15.50 4.05
N GLN A 155 -5.75 -16.02 4.64
CA GLN A 155 -7.11 -15.59 4.33
C GLN A 155 -8.01 -15.45 5.56
N TYR A 156 -8.55 -14.27 5.82
CA TYR A 156 -9.28 -13.95 7.08
C TYR A 156 -8.38 -14.14 8.31
N CYS A 157 -7.25 -13.43 8.40
CA CYS A 157 -6.26 -13.63 9.47
C CYS A 157 -5.77 -12.29 10.07
N ASP A 158 -5.74 -12.20 11.40
CA ASP A 158 -5.38 -10.98 12.15
C ASP A 158 -4.00 -11.16 12.83
N VAL A 159 -3.09 -10.17 12.74
CA VAL A 159 -1.70 -10.29 13.22
C VAL A 159 -1.18 -9.00 13.89
N ASP A 160 -1.55 -8.71 15.15
CA ASP A 160 -1.36 -7.39 15.77
C ASP A 160 0.08 -6.84 15.63
N ILE A 161 1.08 -7.61 16.06
CA ILE A 161 2.42 -7.05 16.28
C ILE A 161 3.33 -7.18 15.05
N LYS A 162 3.34 -8.34 14.36
CA LYS A 162 4.28 -8.53 13.26
C LYS A 162 4.07 -9.74 12.34
N LEU A 163 4.06 -9.46 11.04
CA LEU A 163 4.36 -10.40 9.96
C LEU A 163 5.82 -10.24 9.45
N LEU A 164 6.48 -11.34 9.06
CA LEU A 164 7.42 -11.32 7.92
C LEU A 164 7.28 -12.63 7.14
N SER A 165 7.53 -12.54 5.83
CA SER A 165 7.78 -13.66 4.92
C SER A 165 8.87 -13.22 3.92
N GLU A 166 9.29 -14.11 3.01
CA GLU A 166 10.00 -13.69 1.79
C GLU A 166 8.94 -13.42 0.70
N GLU A 167 8.07 -14.38 0.40
CA GLU A 167 6.86 -14.21 -0.44
C GLU A 167 5.56 -14.28 0.39
N SER A 168 4.49 -13.54 0.02
CA SER A 168 3.15 -13.74 0.61
C SER A 168 1.98 -13.32 -0.28
N LYS A 169 0.83 -13.99 -0.08
CA LYS A 169 -0.49 -13.52 -0.55
C LYS A 169 -1.42 -13.34 0.65
N LEU A 170 -1.98 -12.15 0.80
CA LEU A 170 -2.86 -11.77 1.91
C LEU A 170 -4.24 -11.38 1.38
N GLN A 171 -5.31 -11.97 1.94
CA GLN A 171 -6.68 -11.63 1.54
C GLN A 171 -7.62 -11.52 2.74
N TYR A 172 -8.24 -10.35 2.97
CA TYR A 172 -9.00 -10.06 4.20
C TYR A 172 -8.12 -10.25 5.44
N CYS A 173 -7.06 -9.45 5.62
CA CYS A 173 -6.10 -9.62 6.72
C CYS A 173 -5.68 -8.28 7.33
N ASP A 174 -5.71 -8.18 8.65
CA ASP A 174 -5.46 -6.95 9.42
C ASP A 174 -4.12 -7.07 10.18
N VAL A 175 -3.25 -6.05 10.13
CA VAL A 175 -1.86 -6.12 10.69
C VAL A 175 -1.43 -4.80 11.36
N ASP A 176 -1.84 -4.55 12.62
CA ASP A 176 -1.68 -3.24 13.29
C ASP A 176 -0.26 -2.65 13.15
N ILE A 177 0.77 -3.37 13.62
CA ILE A 177 2.06 -2.75 13.95
C ILE A 177 3.09 -2.86 12.82
N LYS A 178 3.21 -4.02 12.15
CA LYS A 178 4.19 -4.17 11.08
C LYS A 178 4.06 -5.38 10.15
N LEU A 179 4.03 -5.07 8.86
CA LEU A 179 4.34 -5.98 7.75
C LEU A 179 5.79 -5.77 7.21
N LEU A 180 6.39 -6.84 6.68
CA LEU A 180 7.75 -6.89 6.12
C LEU A 180 7.84 -8.07 5.14
N LEU A 181 7.86 -7.79 3.84
CA LEU A 181 7.93 -8.79 2.78
C LEU A 181 9.09 -8.46 1.82
N GLU A 182 9.49 -9.41 0.98
CA GLU A 182 10.35 -9.16 -0.19
C GLU A 182 9.43 -8.93 -1.40
N GLU A 183 8.62 -9.93 -1.75
CA GLU A 183 7.54 -9.88 -2.77
C GLU A 183 6.16 -10.08 -2.13
N SER A 184 5.09 -9.43 -2.64
CA SER A 184 3.77 -9.49 -1.98
C SER A 184 2.54 -9.13 -2.83
N GLU A 185 1.47 -9.92 -2.67
CA GLU A 185 0.10 -9.62 -3.14
C GLU A 185 -0.81 -9.32 -1.92
N LEU A 186 -1.42 -8.14 -1.84
CA LEU A 186 -2.38 -7.77 -0.77
C LEU A 186 -3.74 -7.39 -1.36
N GLN A 187 -4.82 -7.99 -0.83
CA GLN A 187 -6.18 -7.68 -1.27
C GLN A 187 -7.18 -7.59 -0.10
N TYR A 188 -7.88 -6.45 0.07
CA TYR A 188 -8.73 -6.20 1.25
C TYR A 188 -7.94 -6.34 2.56
N CYS A 189 -6.90 -5.54 2.77
CA CYS A 189 -6.00 -5.67 3.94
C CYS A 189 -5.66 -4.30 4.56
N ASP A 190 -5.74 -4.21 5.88
CA ASP A 190 -5.55 -2.96 6.64
C ASP A 190 -4.23 -3.04 7.47
N VAL A 191 -3.40 -1.99 7.44
CA VAL A 191 -2.04 -2.01 8.06
C VAL A 191 -1.68 -0.68 8.75
N ASP A 192 -2.16 -0.44 9.99
CA ASP A 192 -2.10 0.87 10.66
C ASP A 192 -0.69 1.52 10.60
N ILE A 193 0.35 0.82 11.09
CA ILE A 193 1.62 1.47 11.43
C ILE A 193 2.64 1.39 10.29
N LYS A 194 2.79 0.24 9.62
CA LYS A 194 3.83 0.12 8.59
C LYS A 194 3.78 -1.11 7.65
N LEU A 195 3.67 -0.82 6.36
CA LEU A 195 4.08 -1.71 5.27
C LEU A 195 5.57 -1.53 4.90
N LEU A 196 6.20 -2.59 4.40
CA LEU A 196 7.56 -2.61 3.85
C LEU A 196 7.73 -3.82 2.93
N SER A 197 8.03 -3.55 1.68
CA SER A 197 8.23 -4.50 0.59
C SER A 197 9.55 -4.18 -0.13
N GLU A 198 10.01 -5.07 -1.01
CA GLU A 198 10.85 -4.69 -2.14
C GLU A 198 9.98 -4.51 -3.41
N GLU A 199 9.01 -5.41 -3.60
CA GLU A 199 7.95 -5.38 -4.63
C GLU A 199 6.58 -5.65 -3.96
N SER A 200 5.50 -4.94 -4.37
CA SER A 200 4.16 -5.15 -3.80
C SER A 200 3.00 -4.69 -4.68
N GLU A 201 2.03 -5.59 -4.91
CA GLU A 201 0.71 -5.29 -5.47
C GLU A 201 -0.31 -5.08 -4.32
N LEU A 202 -1.01 -3.94 -4.29
CA LEU A 202 -2.04 -3.64 -3.28
C LEU A 202 -3.39 -3.31 -3.95
N GLN A 203 -4.45 -4.02 -3.58
CA GLN A 203 -5.79 -3.76 -4.08
C GLN A 203 -6.85 -3.69 -2.97
N TYR A 204 -7.57 -2.57 -2.82
CA TYR A 204 -8.49 -2.33 -1.69
C TYR A 204 -7.76 -2.43 -0.34
N CYS A 205 -6.71 -1.65 -0.10
CA CYS A 205 -5.90 -1.75 1.13
C CYS A 205 -5.62 -0.37 1.74
N ASP A 206 -5.77 -0.27 3.07
CA ASP A 206 -5.61 0.98 3.81
C ASP A 206 -4.32 0.95 4.68
N VAL A 207 -3.52 2.02 4.68
CA VAL A 207 -2.19 2.05 5.36
C VAL A 207 -1.93 3.40 6.06
N ASP A 208 -2.47 3.62 7.27
CA ASP A 208 -2.47 4.94 7.94
C ASP A 208 -1.09 5.62 7.98
N ILE A 209 -0.07 4.95 8.53
CA ILE A 209 1.17 5.65 8.93
C ILE A 209 2.24 5.59 7.85
N LYS A 210 2.47 4.44 7.19
CA LYS A 210 3.58 4.35 6.24
C LYS A 210 3.63 3.14 5.30
N LEU A 211 3.61 3.44 3.99
CA LEU A 211 4.11 2.56 2.93
C LEU A 211 5.62 2.78 2.65
N LEU A 212 6.29 1.76 2.11
CA LEU A 212 7.69 1.79 1.68
C LEU A 212 7.99 0.57 0.79
N SER A 213 8.23 0.77 -0.50
CA SER A 213 8.70 -0.27 -1.43
C SER A 213 9.78 0.30 -2.36
N LYS A 214 10.25 -0.49 -3.34
CA LYS A 214 10.92 0.03 -4.53
C LYS A 214 9.88 0.23 -5.63
N GLU A 215 9.36 -0.87 -6.17
CA GLU A 215 8.21 -0.90 -7.08
C GLU A 215 6.91 -1.13 -6.28
N SER A 216 5.80 -0.54 -6.72
CA SER A 216 4.45 -0.94 -6.30
C SER A 216 3.38 -0.57 -7.31
N GLU A 217 2.42 -1.48 -7.49
CA GLU A 217 1.11 -1.20 -8.11
C GLU A 217 0.08 -1.01 -6.98
N LEU A 218 -0.61 0.13 -6.94
CA LEU A 218 -1.68 0.41 -5.97
C LEU A 218 -3.00 0.68 -6.70
N GLN A 219 -4.06 -0.01 -6.29
CA GLN A 219 -5.39 0.16 -6.86
C GLN A 219 -6.50 0.20 -5.80
N TYR A 220 -7.28 1.29 -5.74
CA TYR A 220 -8.31 1.52 -4.69
C TYR A 220 -7.71 1.47 -3.27
N SER A 221 -6.67 2.25 -2.99
CA SER A 221 -5.89 2.14 -1.74
C SER A 221 -5.58 3.51 -1.12
N ASP A 222 -5.80 3.65 0.20
CA ASP A 222 -5.70 4.92 0.93
C ASP A 222 -4.48 4.94 1.87
N VAL A 223 -3.73 6.05 1.93
CA VAL A 223 -2.46 6.14 2.70
C VAL A 223 -2.27 7.50 3.40
N ASP A 224 -2.72 7.65 4.65
CA ASP A 224 -2.74 8.97 5.33
C ASP A 224 -1.36 9.65 5.38
N THR A 225 -0.40 9.01 6.04
CA THR A 225 0.72 9.77 6.64
C THR A 225 1.99 9.74 5.80
N LYS A 226 2.25 8.66 5.04
CA LYS A 226 3.37 8.65 4.09
C LYS A 226 3.45 7.48 3.11
N LEU A 227 3.55 7.82 1.83
CA LEU A 227 4.05 6.94 0.78
C LEU A 227 5.54 7.24 0.47
N LEU A 228 6.28 6.22 0.04
CA LEU A 228 7.69 6.24 -0.35
C LEU A 228 7.95 5.10 -1.33
N LEU A 229 8.18 5.43 -2.59
CA LEU A 229 8.50 4.48 -3.66
C LEU A 229 9.74 4.95 -4.44
N GLU A 230 10.31 4.05 -5.24
CA GLU A 230 11.36 4.31 -6.23
C GLU A 230 10.67 4.49 -7.59
N GLU A 231 9.93 3.47 -8.02
CA GLU A 231 9.05 3.42 -9.22
C GLU A 231 7.61 3.08 -8.77
N SER A 232 6.57 3.60 -9.45
CA SER A 232 5.18 3.44 -8.96
C SER A 232 4.04 3.66 -9.97
N GLU A 233 3.04 2.78 -9.93
CA GLU A 233 1.72 2.96 -10.59
C GLU A 233 0.62 3.09 -9.53
N LEU A 234 -0.15 4.18 -9.57
CA LEU A 234 -1.24 4.48 -8.63
C LEU A 234 -2.57 4.73 -9.37
N GLN A 235 -3.62 3.99 -9.02
CA GLN A 235 -4.93 4.13 -9.64
C GLN A 235 -6.08 4.13 -8.62
N TYR A 236 -6.90 5.19 -8.59
CA TYR A 236 -7.95 5.38 -7.56
C TYR A 236 -7.37 5.35 -6.14
N CYS A 237 -6.43 6.24 -5.79
CA CYS A 237 -5.73 6.22 -4.50
C CYS A 237 -5.65 7.62 -3.87
N ASP A 238 -5.97 7.72 -2.57
CA ASP A 238 -5.96 8.98 -1.83
C ASP A 238 -4.73 9.07 -0.89
N VAL A 239 -3.97 10.17 -0.94
CA VAL A 239 -2.69 10.34 -0.19
C VAL A 239 -2.68 11.63 0.64
N ASP A 240 -3.29 11.55 1.81
CA ASP A 240 -3.64 12.64 2.75
C ASP A 240 -2.47 13.59 3.12
N THR A 241 -1.20 13.11 3.17
CA THR A 241 -0.10 14.02 3.53
C THR A 241 1.23 13.94 2.76
N LYS A 242 1.63 12.80 2.17
CA LYS A 242 2.86 12.83 1.36
C LYS A 242 3.12 11.63 0.43
N LEU A 243 3.27 11.95 -0.86
CA LEU A 243 3.98 11.12 -1.82
C LEU A 243 5.49 11.46 -1.87
N LEU A 244 6.29 10.46 -2.22
CA LEU A 244 7.67 10.55 -2.71
C LEU A 244 7.89 9.38 -3.68
N SER A 245 8.28 9.70 -4.90
CA SER A 245 8.75 8.79 -5.94
C SER A 245 10.10 9.29 -6.47
N GLU A 246 10.82 8.44 -7.22
CA GLU A 246 11.75 8.91 -8.24
C GLU A 246 10.97 8.98 -9.57
N GLU A 247 10.26 7.91 -9.96
CA GLU A 247 9.29 7.83 -11.07
C GLU A 247 7.87 7.47 -10.58
N SER A 248 6.81 8.09 -11.12
CA SER A 248 5.42 7.78 -10.74
C SER A 248 4.34 8.11 -11.78
N GLU A 249 3.51 7.14 -12.13
CA GLU A 249 2.25 7.30 -12.88
C GLU A 249 1.05 7.36 -11.90
N LEU A 250 0.22 8.42 -11.99
CA LEU A 250 -0.99 8.59 -11.17
C LEU A 250 -2.24 8.75 -12.05
N GLN A 251 -3.29 7.97 -11.75
CA GLN A 251 -4.57 8.06 -12.45
C GLN A 251 -5.77 8.04 -11.49
N TYR A 252 -6.64 9.05 -11.52
CA TYR A 252 -7.75 9.22 -10.57
C TYR A 252 -7.29 9.25 -9.10
N CYS A 253 -6.33 10.11 -8.74
CA CYS A 253 -5.72 10.13 -7.40
C CYS A 253 -5.73 11.54 -6.78
N ASP A 254 -6.11 11.64 -5.50
CA ASP A 254 -6.18 12.91 -4.76
C ASP A 254 -5.00 13.00 -3.77
N VAL A 255 -4.23 14.10 -3.80
CA VAL A 255 -2.97 14.23 -3.03
C VAL A 255 -2.90 15.57 -2.28
N ASP A 256 -3.52 15.59 -1.09
CA ASP A 256 -3.67 16.73 -0.18
C ASP A 256 -2.36 17.55 0.02
N THR A 257 -1.40 17.04 0.81
CA THR A 257 -0.37 17.93 1.39
C THR A 257 0.97 17.98 0.61
N ARG A 258 1.30 16.98 -0.21
CA ARG A 258 2.46 17.05 -1.14
C ARG A 258 2.65 15.86 -2.10
N LEU A 259 2.90 16.16 -3.38
CA LEU A 259 3.64 15.29 -4.30
C LEU A 259 5.09 15.75 -4.47
N LEU A 260 6.01 14.80 -4.65
CA LEU A 260 7.38 15.02 -5.13
C LEU A 260 7.87 13.81 -5.92
N SER A 261 8.31 14.08 -7.14
CA SER A 261 8.91 13.15 -8.10
C SER A 261 10.25 13.71 -8.62
N GLU A 262 11.03 12.90 -9.32
CA GLU A 262 11.96 13.42 -10.35
C GLU A 262 11.21 13.48 -11.70
N GLU A 263 10.56 12.37 -12.11
CA GLU A 263 9.65 12.29 -13.26
C GLU A 263 8.23 11.85 -12.83
N SER A 264 7.16 12.44 -13.38
CA SER A 264 5.78 12.02 -13.07
C SER A 264 4.72 12.34 -14.13
N GLU A 265 3.90 11.33 -14.48
CA GLU A 265 2.68 11.48 -15.29
C GLU A 265 1.44 11.51 -14.39
N LEU A 266 0.54 12.48 -14.58
CA LEU A 266 -0.70 12.61 -13.81
C LEU A 266 -1.92 12.74 -14.73
N GLN A 267 -2.97 11.95 -14.48
CA GLN A 267 -4.21 11.98 -15.24
C GLN A 267 -5.45 11.94 -14.33
N TYR A 268 -6.33 12.94 -14.40
CA TYR A 268 -7.50 13.09 -13.51
C TYR A 268 -7.11 13.12 -12.02
N CYS A 269 -6.23 14.04 -11.61
CA CYS A 269 -5.69 14.08 -10.24
C CYS A 269 -5.79 15.49 -9.61
N ASP A 270 -6.23 15.57 -8.35
CA ASP A 270 -6.41 16.82 -7.61
C ASP A 270 -5.27 17.03 -6.58
N LEU A 271 -4.68 18.24 -6.55
CA LEU A 271 -3.46 18.56 -5.79
C LEU A 271 -3.63 19.79 -4.89
N ASP A 272 -4.27 19.58 -3.73
CA ASP A 272 -4.73 20.60 -2.74
C ASP A 272 -3.63 21.58 -2.26
N THR A 273 -2.35 21.24 -2.40
CA THR A 273 -1.27 22.14 -1.95
C THR A 273 -0.01 22.22 -2.82
N LYS A 274 0.62 21.11 -3.25
CA LYS A 274 1.94 21.21 -3.85
C LYS A 274 2.46 19.99 -4.62
N LEU A 275 2.80 20.25 -5.88
CA LEU A 275 3.75 19.49 -6.70
C LEU A 275 5.19 20.06 -6.57
N LEU A 276 6.22 19.20 -6.56
CA LEU A 276 7.47 19.48 -7.27
C LEU A 276 7.80 18.28 -8.16
N SER A 277 8.30 18.55 -9.36
CA SER A 277 8.92 17.60 -10.28
C SER A 277 10.24 18.17 -10.79
N GLU A 278 11.09 17.36 -11.45
CA GLU A 278 12.03 17.91 -12.44
C GLU A 278 11.33 17.92 -13.82
N GLU A 279 10.72 16.81 -14.24
CA GLU A 279 9.86 16.71 -15.43
C GLU A 279 8.44 16.21 -15.06
N SER A 280 7.38 16.75 -15.65
CA SER A 280 6.01 16.28 -15.38
C SER A 280 5.00 16.56 -16.49
N GLU A 281 4.23 15.54 -16.87
CA GLU A 281 3.05 15.63 -17.74
C GLU A 281 1.76 15.63 -16.90
N LEU A 282 0.85 16.58 -17.12
CA LEU A 282 -0.44 16.65 -16.42
C LEU A 282 -1.61 16.76 -17.41
N GLN A 283 -2.64 15.93 -17.22
CA GLN A 283 -3.85 15.94 -18.04
C GLN A 283 -5.12 15.85 -17.19
N TYR A 284 -6.03 16.83 -17.31
CA TYR A 284 -7.23 16.94 -16.46
C TYR A 284 -6.90 16.99 -14.95
N CYS A 285 -6.03 17.90 -14.52
CA CYS A 285 -5.55 17.97 -13.12
C CYS A 285 -5.65 19.40 -12.54
N ASP A 286 -6.14 19.52 -11.30
CA ASP A 286 -6.33 20.80 -10.61
C ASP A 286 -5.27 20.98 -9.49
N VAL A 287 -4.61 22.16 -9.42
CA VAL A 287 -3.45 22.39 -8.52
C VAL A 287 -3.57 23.69 -7.71
N ASP A 288 -4.21 23.59 -6.55
CA ASP A 288 -4.64 24.68 -5.66
C ASP A 288 -3.52 25.70 -5.32
N ILE A 289 -2.47 25.28 -4.60
CA ILE A 289 -1.50 26.24 -4.05
C ILE A 289 -0.20 26.36 -4.88
N LYS A 290 0.33 25.26 -5.45
CA LYS A 290 1.60 25.37 -6.21
C LYS A 290 1.99 24.20 -7.12
N LEU A 291 2.20 24.51 -8.41
CA LEU A 291 3.08 23.75 -9.31
C LEU A 291 4.52 24.29 -9.30
N LEU A 292 5.49 23.39 -9.48
CA LEU A 292 6.90 23.72 -9.62
C LEU A 292 7.64 22.59 -10.36
N SER A 293 8.09 22.84 -11.58
CA SER A 293 8.82 21.90 -12.43
C SER A 293 10.13 22.52 -12.93
N GLU A 294 11.01 21.74 -13.58
CA GLU A 294 11.99 22.29 -14.51
C GLU A 294 11.38 22.35 -15.93
N ALA A 295 10.83 21.22 -16.41
CA ALA A 295 10.01 21.10 -17.63
C ALA A 295 8.61 20.57 -17.30
N SER A 296 7.57 21.03 -18.00
CA SER A 296 6.21 20.49 -17.82
C SER A 296 5.27 20.71 -19.00
N GLU A 297 4.55 19.67 -19.39
CA GLU A 297 3.42 19.72 -20.33
C GLU A 297 2.10 19.68 -19.53
N LEU A 298 1.18 20.63 -19.76
CA LEU A 298 -0.13 20.63 -19.12
C LEU A 298 -1.27 20.75 -20.15
N GLN A 299 -2.29 19.90 -20.00
CA GLN A 299 -3.46 19.89 -20.86
C GLN A 299 -4.77 19.77 -20.06
N TYR A 300 -5.67 20.75 -20.19
CA TYR A 300 -6.91 20.85 -19.39
C TYR A 300 -6.62 20.88 -17.88
N CYS A 301 -5.84 21.85 -17.39
CA CYS A 301 -5.42 21.90 -15.98
C CYS A 301 -5.55 23.31 -15.38
N ASP A 302 -6.14 23.42 -14.19
CA ASP A 302 -6.39 24.69 -13.51
C ASP A 302 -5.40 24.88 -12.33
N VAL A 303 -4.81 26.07 -12.18
CA VAL A 303 -3.73 26.34 -11.18
C VAL A 303 -3.96 27.66 -10.42
N ASP A 304 -4.84 27.60 -9.43
CA ASP A 304 -5.31 28.69 -8.56
C ASP A 304 -4.19 29.68 -8.12
N THR A 305 -3.21 29.22 -7.34
CA THR A 305 -2.31 30.16 -6.66
C THR A 305 -0.99 30.40 -7.39
N LYS A 306 -0.35 29.37 -7.97
CA LYS A 306 0.94 29.56 -8.64
C LYS A 306 1.47 28.41 -9.49
N LEU A 307 1.82 28.70 -10.74
CA LEU A 307 2.77 27.92 -11.54
C LEU A 307 4.19 28.51 -11.52
N LEU A 308 5.18 27.64 -11.73
CA LEU A 308 6.60 27.98 -11.88
C LEU A 308 7.32 26.87 -12.64
N SER A 309 7.91 27.17 -13.78
CA SER A 309 8.74 26.25 -14.57
C SER A 309 9.85 27.02 -15.29
N LYS A 310 10.74 26.29 -15.99
CA LYS A 310 11.65 26.91 -16.97
C LYS A 310 11.04 26.80 -18.36
N GLU A 311 10.79 25.56 -18.79
CA GLU A 311 10.25 25.19 -20.10
C GLU A 311 8.81 24.66 -19.88
N SER A 312 7.84 25.10 -20.68
CA SER A 312 6.46 24.56 -20.61
C SER A 312 5.65 24.71 -21.88
N GLU A 313 4.88 23.67 -22.18
CA GLU A 313 3.77 23.69 -23.13
C GLU A 313 2.44 23.67 -22.34
N LEU A 314 1.60 24.69 -22.51
CA LEU A 314 0.31 24.83 -21.81
C LEU A 314 -0.84 24.85 -22.81
N GLN A 315 -1.81 23.95 -22.68
CA GLN A 315 -2.97 23.86 -23.56
C GLN A 315 -4.29 23.74 -22.80
N TYR A 316 -5.22 24.70 -22.98
CA TYR A 316 -6.47 24.79 -22.21
C TYR A 316 -6.23 24.80 -20.69
N CYS A 317 -5.49 25.79 -20.17
CA CYS A 317 -5.12 25.86 -18.75
C CYS A 317 -5.39 27.26 -18.17
N ASP A 318 -6.08 27.34 -17.04
CA ASP A 318 -6.41 28.60 -16.37
C ASP A 318 -5.56 28.81 -15.10
N VAL A 319 -5.06 30.03 -14.87
CA VAL A 319 -4.09 30.33 -13.78
C VAL A 319 -4.40 31.66 -13.07
N ASP A 320 -5.29 31.63 -12.08
CA ASP A 320 -5.76 32.79 -11.31
C ASP A 320 -4.63 33.74 -10.87
N THR A 321 -3.71 33.27 -10.02
CA THR A 321 -2.91 34.20 -9.20
C THR A 321 -1.52 34.48 -9.75
N LYS A 322 -0.81 33.49 -10.31
CA LYS A 322 0.52 33.74 -10.91
C LYS A 322 1.10 32.65 -11.80
N LEU A 323 1.38 33.01 -13.05
CA LEU A 323 2.26 32.29 -13.98
C LEU A 323 3.69 32.88 -13.97
N LEU A 324 4.70 32.02 -14.08
CA LEU A 324 6.13 32.33 -14.15
C LEU A 324 6.87 31.26 -14.97
N LEU A 325 7.37 31.66 -16.14
CA LEU A 325 8.03 30.79 -17.13
C LEU A 325 9.40 31.40 -17.51
N GLU A 326 10.32 30.61 -18.07
CA GLU A 326 11.57 31.10 -18.68
C GLU A 326 11.38 31.12 -20.20
N GLU A 327 11.15 29.95 -20.80
CA GLU A 327 10.71 29.71 -22.20
C GLU A 327 9.33 29.01 -22.20
N SER A 328 8.43 29.32 -23.16
CA SER A 328 7.06 28.74 -23.12
C SER A 328 6.21 28.85 -24.40
N GLU A 329 5.36 27.84 -24.63
CA GLU A 329 4.25 27.88 -25.59
C GLU A 329 2.90 27.80 -24.84
N LEU A 330 1.98 28.73 -25.11
CA LEU A 330 0.66 28.79 -24.49
C LEU A 330 -0.46 28.83 -25.53
N GLN A 331 -1.44 27.93 -25.41
CA GLN A 331 -2.57 27.84 -26.32
C GLN A 331 -3.91 27.71 -25.57
N TYR A 332 -4.83 28.65 -25.79
CA TYR A 332 -6.14 28.73 -25.09
C TYR A 332 -6.02 28.77 -23.55
N CYS A 333 -5.19 29.66 -23.00
CA CYS A 333 -4.96 29.76 -21.55
C CYS A 333 -5.32 31.15 -21.02
N ASP A 334 -6.05 31.25 -19.90
CA ASP A 334 -6.40 32.52 -19.26
C ASP A 334 -5.66 32.73 -17.91
N VAL A 335 -5.22 33.97 -17.61
CA VAL A 335 -4.37 34.30 -16.45
C VAL A 335 -4.78 35.62 -15.79
N ASP A 336 -5.70 35.59 -14.81
CA ASP A 336 -6.25 36.77 -14.13
C ASP A 336 -5.16 37.76 -13.63
N THR A 337 -4.29 37.28 -12.75
CA THR A 337 -3.53 38.19 -11.89
C THR A 337 -2.16 38.53 -12.46
N LYS A 338 -1.42 37.56 -13.03
CA LYS A 338 -0.06 37.85 -13.53
C LYS A 338 0.62 36.76 -14.36
N LEU A 339 1.08 37.14 -15.56
CA LEU A 339 2.10 36.42 -16.33
C LEU A 339 3.52 37.05 -16.15
N LEU A 340 4.57 36.22 -16.12
CA LEU A 340 5.93 36.54 -16.58
C LEU A 340 6.44 35.39 -17.46
N SER A 341 7.11 35.74 -18.54
CA SER A 341 8.03 34.91 -19.32
C SER A 341 9.33 35.67 -19.55
N GLU A 342 10.42 35.02 -19.95
CA GLU A 342 11.53 35.71 -20.62
C GLU A 342 11.28 35.63 -22.14
N GLU A 343 11.07 34.42 -22.68
CA GLU A 343 10.54 34.16 -24.03
C GLU A 343 9.17 33.43 -23.97
N SER A 344 8.21 33.78 -24.84
CA SER A 344 6.91 33.08 -24.91
C SER A 344 6.13 33.28 -26.21
N GLU A 345 5.62 32.18 -26.79
CA GLU A 345 4.56 32.19 -27.80
C GLU A 345 3.18 32.04 -27.13
N LEU A 346 2.23 32.92 -27.43
CA LEU A 346 0.86 32.89 -26.89
C LEU A 346 -0.19 32.93 -27.99
N GLN A 347 -1.11 31.98 -27.99
CA GLN A 347 -2.18 31.87 -28.97
C GLN A 347 -3.56 31.69 -28.30
N TYR A 348 -4.51 32.59 -28.59
CA TYR A 348 -5.86 32.62 -27.99
C TYR A 348 -5.87 32.71 -26.45
N CYS A 349 -5.02 33.56 -25.85
CA CYS A 349 -4.85 33.66 -24.39
C CYS A 349 -5.29 35.02 -23.80
N GLY A 350 -5.95 35.02 -22.64
CA GLY A 350 -6.35 36.21 -21.89
C GLY A 350 -5.45 36.49 -20.68
N VAL A 351 -5.17 37.77 -20.38
CA VAL A 351 -4.42 38.18 -19.18
C VAL A 351 -5.00 39.48 -18.58
N ASP A 352 -5.94 39.37 -17.64
CA ASP A 352 -6.66 40.54 -17.08
C ASP A 352 -5.72 41.63 -16.57
N THR A 353 -4.87 41.35 -15.58
CA THR A 353 -4.24 42.43 -14.82
C THR A 353 -2.78 42.73 -15.15
N LYS A 354 -1.97 41.76 -15.59
CA LYS A 354 -0.61 42.05 -16.10
C LYS A 354 0.11 40.93 -16.87
N LEU A 355 0.48 41.22 -18.12
CA LEU A 355 1.50 40.50 -18.90
C LEU A 355 2.86 41.24 -18.82
N LEU A 356 3.94 40.48 -18.93
CA LEU A 356 5.34 40.93 -19.02
C LEU A 356 6.17 39.82 -19.71
N SER A 357 6.87 40.13 -20.80
CA SER A 357 7.97 39.29 -21.32
C SER A 357 9.12 40.17 -21.82
N GLU A 358 10.27 39.56 -22.12
CA GLU A 358 11.37 40.25 -22.81
C GLU A 358 11.19 40.09 -24.33
N GLU A 359 11.04 38.86 -24.83
CA GLU A 359 10.60 38.57 -26.22
C GLU A 359 9.24 37.82 -26.23
N SER A 360 8.37 38.04 -27.24
CA SER A 360 7.12 37.26 -27.41
C SER A 360 6.44 37.38 -28.78
N GLU A 361 5.78 36.30 -29.21
CA GLU A 361 4.78 36.31 -30.28
C GLU A 361 3.38 36.16 -29.66
N LEU A 362 2.52 37.18 -29.79
CA LEU A 362 1.14 37.15 -29.32
C LEU A 362 0.17 37.05 -30.51
N GLN A 363 -0.70 36.04 -30.52
CA GLN A 363 -1.74 35.85 -31.54
C GLN A 363 -3.13 35.67 -30.93
N TYR A 364 -4.07 36.57 -31.26
CA TYR A 364 -5.44 36.59 -30.70
C TYR A 364 -5.47 36.66 -29.16
N CYS A 365 -4.68 37.55 -28.55
CA CYS A 365 -4.56 37.66 -27.08
C CYS A 365 -5.14 38.98 -26.55
N ASP A 366 -5.89 38.92 -25.45
CA ASP A 366 -6.55 40.08 -24.83
C ASP A 366 -5.94 40.41 -23.45
N VAL A 367 -5.63 41.69 -23.19
CA VAL A 367 -4.93 42.13 -21.96
C VAL A 367 -5.53 43.43 -21.40
N ASP A 368 -6.38 43.34 -20.38
CA ASP A 368 -7.13 44.48 -19.84
C ASP A 368 -6.23 45.60 -19.27
N THR A 369 -5.39 45.26 -18.28
CA THR A 369 -4.87 46.29 -17.35
C THR A 369 -3.41 46.70 -17.61
N LYS A 370 -2.54 45.81 -18.12
CA LYS A 370 -1.20 46.19 -18.58
C LYS A 370 -0.47 45.15 -19.42
N LEU A 371 -0.01 45.56 -20.61
CA LEU A 371 1.02 44.90 -21.41
C LEU A 371 2.37 45.64 -21.31
N LEU A 372 3.47 44.89 -21.23
CA LEU A 372 4.87 45.35 -21.15
C LEU A 372 5.77 44.35 -21.88
N LEU A 373 6.43 44.74 -22.97
CA LEU A 373 7.28 43.86 -23.79
C LEU A 373 8.56 44.61 -24.18
N GLU A 374 9.71 43.94 -24.38
CA GLU A 374 10.91 44.58 -24.93
C GLU A 374 10.93 44.47 -26.47
N GLU A 375 11.00 43.26 -27.03
CA GLU A 375 10.74 42.96 -28.46
C GLU A 375 9.48 42.06 -28.62
N SER A 376 8.73 42.19 -29.73
CA SER A 376 7.41 41.50 -29.85
C SER A 376 6.77 41.47 -31.25
N GLU A 377 6.02 40.41 -31.57
CA GLU A 377 5.08 40.33 -32.71
C GLU A 377 3.64 40.26 -32.18
N LEU A 378 2.74 41.15 -32.65
CA LEU A 378 1.41 41.37 -32.04
C LEU A 378 0.25 41.26 -33.05
N GLN A 379 -0.29 40.06 -33.25
CA GLN A 379 -1.31 39.79 -34.27
C GLN A 379 -2.70 39.53 -33.67
N TYR A 380 -3.64 40.46 -33.88
CA TYR A 380 -5.03 40.42 -33.41
C TYR A 380 -5.19 40.54 -31.88
N CYS A 381 -4.39 41.37 -31.22
CA CYS A 381 -4.42 41.56 -29.77
C CYS A 381 -5.15 42.85 -29.37
N ASP A 382 -6.07 42.80 -28.40
CA ASP A 382 -6.63 43.99 -27.74
C ASP A 382 -5.96 44.25 -26.38
N VAL A 383 -5.71 45.53 -26.08
CA VAL A 383 -5.14 45.97 -24.79
C VAL A 383 -5.95 47.14 -24.26
N ASP A 384 -6.71 46.92 -23.19
CA ASP A 384 -7.84 47.82 -22.87
C ASP A 384 -7.46 49.09 -22.11
N THR A 385 -6.25 49.13 -21.51
CA THR A 385 -5.81 50.34 -20.78
C THR A 385 -4.37 50.82 -21.01
N LYS A 386 -3.35 49.95 -21.14
CA LYS A 386 -1.94 50.38 -21.31
C LYS A 386 -1.04 49.35 -22.02
N LEU A 387 -0.45 49.78 -23.14
CA LEU A 387 0.78 49.18 -23.72
C LEU A 387 1.99 50.09 -23.50
N LEU A 388 3.12 49.50 -23.12
CA LEU A 388 4.47 50.00 -23.42
C LEU A 388 5.28 48.89 -24.11
N SER A 389 5.98 49.22 -25.18
CA SER A 389 7.01 48.36 -25.79
C SER A 389 8.20 49.18 -26.32
N GLU A 390 9.38 48.57 -26.40
CA GLU A 390 10.59 49.18 -26.98
C GLU A 390 10.66 48.92 -28.50
N ALA A 391 10.33 47.69 -28.92
CA ALA A 391 10.10 47.28 -30.31
C ALA A 391 8.88 46.35 -30.42
N SER A 392 8.12 46.51 -31.52
CA SER A 392 7.07 45.57 -31.92
C SER A 392 6.87 45.59 -33.45
N GLU A 393 6.48 44.48 -34.07
CA GLU A 393 6.07 44.41 -35.48
C GLU A 393 4.58 44.78 -35.64
N LEU A 394 4.29 45.73 -36.54
CA LEU A 394 2.96 46.36 -36.63
C LEU A 394 2.00 45.49 -37.45
N GLN A 395 1.52 44.42 -36.82
CA GLN A 395 0.45 43.58 -37.34
C GLN A 395 -0.93 44.17 -36.99
N TYR A 396 -1.66 43.70 -35.97
CA TYR A 396 -3.05 44.15 -35.72
C TYR A 396 -3.38 44.33 -34.22
N CYS A 397 -3.60 45.58 -33.78
CA CYS A 397 -4.01 45.93 -32.42
C CYS A 397 -4.81 47.26 -32.39
N ASP A 398 -5.67 47.49 -31.38
CA ASP A 398 -6.46 48.75 -31.22
C ASP A 398 -5.94 49.67 -30.09
N LEU A 399 -5.53 49.10 -28.95
CA LEU A 399 -4.67 49.69 -27.89
C LEU A 399 -5.16 51.02 -27.27
N SER A 400 -6.08 50.97 -26.29
CA SER A 400 -6.74 52.15 -25.69
C SER A 400 -5.82 53.29 -25.20
N GLN A 401 -4.62 52.99 -24.69
CA GLN A 401 -3.52 53.97 -24.54
C GLN A 401 -2.17 53.33 -24.83
N LEU A 402 -1.34 54.06 -25.59
CA LEU A 402 -0.10 53.56 -26.16
C LEU A 402 1.06 54.51 -25.83
N PHE A 403 2.10 53.99 -25.17
CA PHE A 403 3.32 54.73 -24.82
C PHE A 403 4.57 54.06 -25.41
N LEU A 404 5.02 54.53 -26.57
CA LEU A 404 6.32 54.19 -27.14
C LEU A 404 7.38 55.15 -26.60
N ASP A 405 8.31 54.67 -25.77
CA ASP A 405 9.49 55.45 -25.36
C ASP A 405 10.48 55.46 -26.54
N LYS A 406 10.35 56.46 -27.41
CA LYS A 406 10.73 56.36 -28.83
C LYS A 406 12.20 56.02 -29.13
N ASN A 407 12.40 54.71 -29.25
CA ASN A 407 12.93 54.02 -30.43
C ASN A 407 12.08 54.28 -31.70
N CYS A 408 12.36 53.55 -32.81
CA CYS A 408 11.98 53.98 -34.16
C CYS A 408 11.12 52.99 -34.98
N GLY A 409 10.65 51.87 -34.42
CA GLY A 409 10.12 50.72 -35.16
C GLY A 409 8.81 50.87 -35.97
N PHE A 410 7.71 51.49 -35.44
CA PHE A 410 6.23 51.39 -35.81
C PHE A 410 5.32 52.57 -35.26
N ASP A 411 3.96 52.43 -35.15
CA ASP A 411 2.94 53.56 -35.06
C ASP A 411 1.39 53.29 -35.37
N PRO A 412 0.49 52.78 -34.47
CA PRO A 412 -0.99 52.54 -34.68
C PRO A 412 -2.00 53.44 -33.87
N PHE A 413 -3.30 53.06 -33.61
CA PHE A 413 -4.21 53.77 -32.62
C PHE A 413 -5.80 53.86 -32.76
N SER A 414 -6.65 53.22 -31.90
CA SER A 414 -7.97 53.67 -31.27
C SER A 414 -9.45 53.49 -31.83
N ARG A 415 -10.48 53.52 -30.91
CA ARG A 415 -11.93 53.08 -31.01
C ARG A 415 -13.09 54.07 -30.57
N TYR A 416 -14.39 53.64 -30.36
CA TYR A 416 -15.61 54.52 -30.16
C TYR A 416 -16.64 54.15 -29.03
N SER A 417 -16.39 54.58 -27.79
CA SER A 417 -17.39 54.99 -26.77
C SER A 417 -16.77 55.99 -25.78
#